data_AF-A0AAU6EPN8-F1
#
_entry.id   AF-A0AAU6EPN8-F1
#
_cell.length_a   1.000
_cell.length_b   1.000
_cell.length_c   1.000
_cell.angle_alpha   90.00
_cell.angle_beta   90.00
_cell.angle_gamma   90.00
#
_symmetry.space_group_name_H-M   'P 1'
#
loop_
_entity.id
_entity.type
_entity.pdbx_description
1 polymer ?
#
loop_
_entity_poly.entity_id
_entity_poly.type
_entity_poly.pdbx_seq_one_letter_code
_entity_poly.pdbx_strand_id
1 'polypeptide(L)'
;MGLATAIPAATRAVTSTVARADLGRASGTFTTMRQLGGAFGVAVVAAAFATTGATTSARAFADGYPAAMAVAAALALAGLAAALLLPGRRVDGT
;
A
#
# COMPACT_ATOMS: atom_id res chain seq x y z
N MET A 1 10.14 -9.68 6.82
CA MET A 1 9.78 -8.88 8.00
C MET A 1 8.90 -7.65 7.71
N GLY A 2 8.63 -7.26 6.45
CA GLY A 2 7.73 -6.13 6.14
C GLY A 2 6.23 -6.47 6.12
N LEU A 3 5.76 -7.21 5.11
CA LEU A 3 4.33 -7.56 4.99
C LEU A 3 3.81 -8.47 6.12
N ALA A 4 4.67 -9.32 6.67
CA ALA A 4 4.32 -10.28 7.71
C ALA A 4 3.93 -9.63 9.06
N THR A 5 4.45 -8.43 9.36
CA THR A 5 4.11 -7.67 10.57
C THR A 5 3.00 -6.65 10.30
N ALA A 6 2.88 -6.13 9.07
CA ALA A 6 1.87 -5.14 8.70
C ALA A 6 0.44 -5.72 8.65
N ILE A 7 0.28 -6.96 8.16
CA ILE A 7 -1.05 -7.57 7.98
C ILE A 7 -1.79 -7.78 9.32
N PRO A 8 -1.20 -8.38 10.37
CA PRO A 8 -1.89 -8.57 11.65
C PRO A 8 -2.25 -7.26 12.36
N ALA A 9 -1.41 -6.23 12.21
CA ALA A 9 -1.63 -4.92 12.84
C ALA A 9 -2.84 -4.19 12.23
N ALA A 10 -2.99 -4.24 10.91
CA ALA A 10 -4.15 -3.68 10.22
C ALA A 10 -5.45 -4.41 10.62
N THR A 11 -5.43 -5.74 10.69
CA THR A 11 -6.61 -6.53 11.08
C THR A 11 -7.05 -6.22 12.52
N ARG A 12 -6.11 -6.06 13.46
CA ARG A 12 -6.41 -5.69 14.87
C ARG A 12 -6.95 -4.27 15.01
N ALA A 13 -6.46 -3.33 14.20
CA ALA A 13 -6.95 -1.94 14.22
C ALA A 13 -8.41 -1.85 13.73
N VAL A 14 -8.76 -2.65 12.72
CA VAL A 14 -10.12 -2.69 12.16
C VAL A 14 -11.09 -3.43 13.09
N THR A 15 -10.72 -4.54 13.71
CA THR A 15 -11.65 -5.27 14.60
C THR A 15 -11.82 -4.66 15.99
N SER A 16 -10.91 -3.79 16.44
CA SER A 16 -10.98 -3.11 17.75
C SER A 16 -11.67 -1.74 17.72
N THR A 17 -12.05 -1.23 16.54
CA THR A 17 -12.67 0.10 16.36
C THR A 17 -14.17 0.09 16.11
N VAL A 18 -14.75 -1.08 15.82
CA VAL A 18 -16.15 -1.23 15.43
C VAL A 18 -16.86 -2.21 16.33
N ALA A 19 -18.12 -1.89 16.68
CA ALA A 19 -19.01 -2.83 17.33
C ALA A 19 -19.17 -4.11 16.48
N ARG A 20 -19.42 -5.27 17.10
CA ARG A 20 -19.53 -6.57 16.39
C ARG A 20 -20.48 -6.54 15.17
N ALA A 21 -21.50 -5.68 15.20
CA ALA A 21 -22.46 -5.50 14.11
C ALA A 21 -21.87 -4.87 12.83
N ASP A 22 -20.80 -4.07 12.93
CA ASP A 22 -20.22 -3.33 11.79
C ASP A 22 -18.95 -3.99 11.20
N LEU A 23 -18.51 -5.12 11.76
CA LEU A 23 -17.33 -5.86 11.31
C LEU A 23 -17.38 -6.23 9.82
N GLY A 24 -18.58 -6.55 9.30
CA GLY A 24 -18.77 -6.85 7.88
C GLY A 24 -18.49 -5.64 6.96
N ARG A 25 -18.99 -4.46 7.33
CA ARG A 25 -18.73 -3.21 6.59
C ARG A 25 -17.27 -2.77 6.68
N ALA A 26 -16.67 -2.92 7.86
CA ALA A 26 -15.28 -2.55 8.09
C ALA A 26 -14.31 -3.44 7.30
N SER A 27 -14.53 -4.76 7.29
CA SER A 27 -13.74 -5.72 6.51
C SER A 27 -13.90 -5.52 5.00
N GLY A 28 -15.12 -5.26 4.53
CA GLY A 28 -15.39 -4.93 3.13
C GLY A 28 -14.63 -3.68 2.69
N THR A 29 -14.74 -2.59 3.46
CA THR A 29 -14.02 -1.33 3.18
C THR A 29 -12.51 -1.52 3.17
N PHE A 30 -11.96 -2.26 4.15
CA PHE A 30 -10.54 -2.55 4.21
C PHE A 30 -10.05 -3.37 2.99
N THR A 31 -10.81 -4.39 2.59
CA THR A 31 -10.49 -5.22 1.43
C THR A 31 -10.54 -4.40 0.15
N THR A 32 -11.58 -3.60 -0.05
CA THR A 32 -11.72 -2.72 -1.22
C THR A 32 -10.56 -1.74 -1.31
N MET A 33 -10.19 -1.10 -0.20
CA MET A 33 -9.03 -0.19 -0.16
C MET A 33 -7.73 -0.91 -0.49
N ARG A 34 -7.54 -2.14 -0.02
CA ARG A 34 -6.36 -2.96 -0.36
C ARG A 34 -6.31 -3.30 -1.85
N GLN A 35 -7.44 -3.69 -2.44
CA GLN A 35 -7.50 -3.99 -3.88
C GLN A 35 -7.28 -2.73 -4.72
N LEU A 36 -7.90 -1.61 -4.33
CA LEU A 36 -7.72 -0.32 -4.99
C LEU A 36 -6.25 0.14 -4.92
N GLY A 37 -5.64 0.07 -3.74
CA GLY A 37 -4.24 0.43 -3.56
C GLY A 37 -3.29 -0.46 -4.38
N GLY A 38 -3.58 -1.77 -4.46
CA GLY A 38 -2.83 -2.70 -5.30
C GLY A 38 -2.93 -2.35 -6.79
N ALA A 39 -4.14 -2.14 -7.30
CA ALA A 39 -4.37 -1.79 -8.69
C ALA A 39 -3.72 -0.43 -9.06
N PHE A 40 -3.92 0.58 -8.22
CA PHE A 40 -3.34 1.91 -8.43
C PHE A 40 -1.81 1.88 -8.38
N GLY A 41 -1.22 1.16 -7.41
CA GLY A 41 0.23 1.03 -7.29
C GLY A 41 0.86 0.42 -8.53
N VAL A 42 0.28 -0.66 -9.06
CA VAL A 42 0.76 -1.29 -10.31
C VAL A 42 0.61 -0.32 -11.49
N ALA A 43 -0.53 0.37 -11.61
CA ALA A 43 -0.78 1.31 -12.71
C ALA A 43 0.20 2.48 -12.71
N VAL A 44 0.48 3.08 -11.55
CA VAL A 44 1.41 4.22 -11.41
C VAL A 44 2.84 3.81 -11.74
N VAL A 45 3.29 2.65 -11.25
CA VAL A 45 4.64 2.14 -11.55
C VAL A 45 4.78 1.81 -13.03
N ALA A 46 3.76 1.20 -13.65
CA ALA A 46 3.74 0.90 -15.07
C ALA A 46 3.73 2.19 -15.93
N ALA A 47 2.96 3.21 -15.53
CA ALA A 47 2.96 4.51 -16.20
C ALA A 47 4.33 5.18 -16.13
N ALA A 48 4.98 5.14 -14.96
CA ALA A 48 6.34 5.66 -14.80
C ALA A 48 7.35 4.93 -15.68
N PHE A 49 7.28 3.59 -15.74
CA PHE A 49 8.11 2.80 -16.66
C PHE A 49 7.91 3.23 -18.12
N ALA A 50 6.67 3.44 -18.56
CA ALA A 50 6.35 3.79 -19.93
C ALA A 50 6.85 5.19 -20.37
N THR A 51 7.25 6.07 -19.43
CA THR A 51 7.80 7.39 -19.77
C THR A 51 9.21 7.34 -20.35
N THR A 52 10.03 6.38 -19.90
CA THR A 52 11.44 6.27 -20.31
C THR A 52 11.81 4.87 -20.80
N GLY A 53 10.89 3.90 -20.69
CA GLY A 53 11.13 2.51 -21.02
C GLY A 53 10.22 1.96 -22.11
N ALA A 54 10.71 0.90 -22.75
CA ALA A 54 9.93 0.11 -23.70
C ALA A 54 10.34 -1.37 -23.61
N THR A 55 9.43 -2.27 -23.97
CA THR A 55 9.67 -3.72 -24.00
C THR A 55 10.25 -4.20 -25.34
N THR A 56 10.55 -3.28 -26.25
CA THR A 56 11.06 -3.57 -27.60
C THR A 56 12.54 -3.95 -27.63
N SER A 57 13.32 -3.57 -26.61
CA SER A 57 14.73 -3.96 -26.48
C SER A 57 15.18 -4.01 -25.02
N ALA A 58 16.21 -4.82 -24.73
CA ALA A 58 16.78 -4.92 -23.38
C ALA A 58 17.31 -3.57 -22.86
N ARG A 59 17.85 -2.74 -23.75
CA ARG A 59 18.36 -1.40 -23.38
C ARG A 59 17.21 -0.47 -22.99
N ALA A 60 16.16 -0.39 -23.81
CA ALA A 60 14.99 0.42 -23.50
C ALA A 60 14.28 -0.05 -22.21
N PHE A 61 14.28 -1.35 -21.91
CA PHE A 61 13.77 -1.86 -20.64
C PHE A 61 14.64 -1.39 -19.46
N ALA A 62 15.97 -1.49 -19.60
CA ALA A 62 16.91 -1.04 -18.57
C ALA A 62 16.84 0.47 -18.31
N ASP A 63 16.52 1.28 -19.32
CA ASP A 63 16.35 2.74 -19.19
C ASP A 63 15.05 3.11 -18.45
N GLY A 64 13.99 2.30 -18.57
CA GLY A 64 12.72 2.49 -17.87
C GLY A 64 12.71 2.02 -16.41
N TYR A 65 13.52 1.01 -16.09
CA TYR A 65 13.52 0.35 -14.78
C TYR A 65 13.85 1.28 -13.60
N PRO A 66 14.86 2.18 -13.68
CA PRO A 66 15.18 3.11 -12.60
C PRO A 66 14.02 4.05 -12.25
N ALA A 67 13.30 4.57 -13.26
CA ALA A 67 12.16 5.45 -13.06
C ALA A 67 11.02 4.72 -12.34
N ALA A 68 10.72 3.48 -12.76
CA ALA A 68 9.71 2.64 -12.12
C ALA A 68 10.05 2.34 -10.64
N MET A 69 11.32 2.01 -10.35
CA MET A 69 11.77 1.73 -9.00
C MET A 69 11.79 2.97 -8.10
N ALA A 70 12.17 4.14 -8.63
CA ALA A 70 12.11 5.40 -7.89
C ALA A 70 10.68 5.74 -7.46
N VAL A 71 9.71 5.56 -8.35
CA VAL A 71 8.29 5.77 -8.04
C VAL A 71 7.78 4.75 -7.02
N ALA A 72 8.15 3.48 -7.15
CA ALA A 72 7.81 2.47 -6.16
C ALA A 72 8.36 2.80 -4.76
N ALA A 73 9.62 3.26 -4.68
CA ALA A 73 10.24 3.69 -3.44
C ALA A 73 9.55 4.92 -2.84
N ALA A 74 9.18 5.91 -3.66
CA ALA A 74 8.44 7.08 -3.23
C ALA A 74 7.06 6.73 -2.66
N LEU A 75 6.33 5.81 -3.32
CA LEU A 75 5.04 5.31 -2.82
C LEU A 75 5.18 4.57 -1.49
N ALA A 76 6.23 3.77 -1.32
CA ALA A 76 6.50 3.08 -0.06
C ALA A 76 6.80 4.07 1.09
N LEU A 77 7.60 5.10 0.82
CA LEU A 77 7.89 6.17 1.78
C LEU A 77 6.64 6.98 2.14
N ALA A 78 5.79 7.29 1.16
CA ALA A 78 4.52 7.95 1.39
C ALA A 78 3.59 7.09 2.27
N GLY A 79 3.53 5.78 2.02
CA GLY A 79 2.78 4.84 2.86
C GLY A 79 3.31 4.77 4.29
N LEU A 80 4.63 4.78 4.46
CA LEU A 80 5.26 4.85 5.78
C LEU A 80 4.93 6.17 6.50
N ALA A 81 5.02 7.30 5.81
CA ALA A 81 4.67 8.61 6.38
C ALA A 81 3.20 8.66 6.80
N ALA A 82 2.29 8.15 5.96
CA ALA A 82 0.87 8.03 6.29
C ALA A 82 0.65 7.14 7.53
N ALA A 83 1.38 6.02 7.64
CA ALA A 83 1.34 5.13 8.80
C ALA A 83 1.80 5.81 10.09
N LEU A 84 2.82 6.67 10.03
CA LEU A 84 3.33 7.42 11.19
C LEU A 84 2.40 8.55 11.63
N LEU A 85 1.66 9.16 10.69
CA LEU A 85 0.70 10.23 10.96
C LEU A 85 -0.63 9.71 11.53
N LEU A 86 -0.93 8.43 11.36
CA LEU A 86 -2.10 7.80 11.94
C LEU A 86 -1.98 7.80 13.49
N PRO A 87 -2.96 8.34 14.23
CA PRO A 87 -2.90 8.42 15.69
C PRO A 87 -2.69 7.02 16.31
N GLY A 88 -1.63 6.88 17.10
CA GLY A 88 -1.38 5.66 17.88
C GLY A 88 -2.58 5.38 18.78
N ARG A 89 -3.21 4.21 18.61
CA ARG A 89 -4.28 3.78 19.50
C ARG A 89 -3.70 3.60 20.90
N ARG A 90 -4.11 4.46 21.84
CA ARG A 90 -3.91 4.20 23.28
C ARG A 90 -4.63 2.90 23.59
N VAL A 91 -3.88 1.90 24.03
CA VAL A 91 -4.43 0.71 24.67
C VAL A 91 -4.78 1.17 26.09
N ASP A 92 -5.97 1.72 26.26
CA ASP A 92 -6.53 1.95 27.59
C ASP A 92 -6.93 0.57 28.14
N GLY A 93 -6.02 -0.03 28.90
CA GLY A 93 -6.27 -1.26 29.64
C GLY A 93 -6.96 -0.95 30.97
N THR A 94 -8.24 -1.28 31.05
CA THR A 94 -8.99 -1.52 32.30
C THR A 94 -9.46 -2.95 32.32
#